data_AF-A0A109FL90-F1
#
_entry.id   AF-A0A109FL90-F1
#
_cell.length_a   1.000
_cell.length_b   1.000
_cell.length_c   1.000
_cell.angle_alpha   90.00
_cell.angle_beta   90.00
_cell.angle_gamma   90.00
#
_symmetry.space_group_name_H-M   'P 1'
#
loop_
_entity.id
_entity.type
_entity.pdbx_description
1 polymer ?
#
loop_
_entity_poly.entity_id
_entity_poly.type
_entity_poly.pdbx_seq_one_letter_code
_entity_poly.pdbx_strand_id
1 'polypeptide(L)'
;MSGMAHVRGQASPVYRVPRAKSPGTDAIWPPEKYCKLAITFEGDDGEIGEWAFCDPRRLGRIKLVDADESELTRVPPLGDLGADPLLAMPSVDTLADAFAKRSAPIKAVLLDQNGPLCGIGNYMVDEILYQAAIHPSLPASYIGQPSQRDLLAELHAQIRAVTVAAVAVDANAERFPDNWLFKFRWGKGKKKGKEVLFLLPDGSTSSISHLTVGGRTSAIVDKVQKLPEDLDAFLATPKRSRIAADLDGDKAVDAQQLVGGPDPTAPGSPRKKRKPGPVTSPHFKKAKKVT
;
A
#
# COMPACT_ATOMS: atom_id res chain seq x y z
N MET A 1 -3.10 10.63 11.53
CA MET A 1 -1.80 10.64 12.24
C MET A 1 -1.93 10.40 13.74
N SER A 2 -2.99 10.85 14.42
CA SER A 2 -3.19 10.58 15.86
C SER A 2 -4.66 10.42 16.27
N GLY A 3 -5.59 10.39 15.31
CA GLY A 3 -7.00 10.11 15.58
C GLY A 3 -7.17 8.64 15.93
N MET A 4 -7.98 8.36 16.94
CA MET A 4 -8.23 7.03 17.48
C MET A 4 -9.71 6.88 17.78
N ALA A 5 -10.28 5.77 17.34
CA ALA A 5 -11.61 5.33 17.76
C ALA A 5 -11.47 4.42 18.98
N HIS A 6 -12.32 4.66 19.97
CA HIS A 6 -12.44 3.87 21.20
C HIS A 6 -13.86 3.36 21.32
N VAL A 7 -14.01 2.09 21.69
CA VAL A 7 -15.27 1.52 22.16
C VAL A 7 -15.07 1.20 23.64
N ARG A 8 -15.98 1.64 24.51
CA ARG A 8 -15.83 1.43 25.96
C ARG A 8 -15.74 -0.06 26.28
N GLY A 9 -14.81 -0.44 27.17
CA GLY A 9 -14.60 -1.83 27.57
C GLY A 9 -13.86 -2.70 26.53
N GLN A 10 -13.58 -2.19 25.33
CA GLN A 10 -12.85 -2.90 24.29
C GLN A 10 -11.40 -2.44 24.18
N ALA A 11 -10.50 -3.38 23.89
CA ALA A 11 -9.14 -3.05 23.51
C ALA A 11 -9.12 -2.42 22.11
N SER A 12 -8.43 -1.30 21.97
CA SER A 12 -8.27 -0.59 20.70
C SER A 12 -7.27 -1.36 19.83
N PRO A 13 -7.55 -1.54 18.53
CA PRO A 13 -6.58 -2.09 17.59
C PRO A 13 -5.47 -1.05 17.38
N VAL A 14 -4.33 -1.21 18.07
CA VAL A 14 -3.26 -0.20 18.07
C VAL A 14 -2.28 -0.40 16.91
N TYR A 15 -2.38 0.43 15.87
CA TYR A 15 -1.27 0.71 14.94
C TYR A 15 -0.53 1.99 15.40
N ARG A 16 0.33 1.80 16.41
CA ARG A 16 1.32 2.74 16.97
C ARG A 16 0.87 4.18 17.40
N VAL A 17 1.26 4.51 18.64
CA VAL A 17 1.50 5.83 19.31
C VAL A 17 0.29 6.46 20.01
N PRO A 18 0.38 7.11 21.22
CA PRO A 18 1.28 7.06 22.39
C PRO A 18 0.61 6.29 23.57
N ARG A 19 1.11 6.43 24.81
CA ARG A 19 0.70 5.74 26.07
C ARG A 19 -0.80 5.71 26.46
N ALA A 20 -1.70 6.21 25.62
CA ALA A 20 -3.13 6.09 25.86
C ALA A 20 -3.56 4.65 25.53
N LYS A 21 -3.50 3.77 26.54
CA LYS A 21 -4.25 2.51 26.50
C LYS A 21 -5.72 2.84 26.28
N SER A 22 -6.44 1.92 25.65
CA SER A 22 -7.90 1.99 25.63
C SER A 22 -8.40 2.17 27.06
N PRO A 23 -9.33 3.11 27.28
CA PRO A 23 -9.97 3.23 28.58
C PRO A 23 -10.56 1.85 28.91
N GLY A 24 -10.09 1.22 29.99
CA GLY A 24 -10.69 -0.02 30.50
C GLY A 24 -12.13 0.23 30.95
N THR A 25 -12.83 -0.81 31.37
CA THR A 25 -14.22 -0.70 31.88
C THR A 25 -14.36 0.36 32.99
N ASP A 26 -13.34 0.47 33.84
CA ASP A 26 -13.32 1.36 35.01
C ASP A 26 -12.72 2.74 34.73
N ALA A 27 -12.38 3.04 33.47
CA ALA A 27 -11.80 4.31 33.11
C ALA A 27 -12.88 5.40 32.98
N ILE A 28 -12.48 6.65 33.26
CA ILE A 28 -13.34 7.82 33.05
C ILE A 28 -13.76 7.88 31.58
N TRP A 29 -15.08 7.99 31.35
CA TRP A 29 -15.69 7.94 30.03
C TRP A 29 -16.72 9.07 29.84
N PRO A 30 -16.77 9.71 28.65
CA PRO A 30 -15.81 9.58 27.54
C PRO A 30 -14.41 10.05 27.94
N PRO A 31 -13.35 9.70 27.18
CA PRO A 31 -11.99 10.09 27.55
C PRO A 31 -11.86 11.61 27.66
N GLU A 32 -11.56 12.13 28.85
CA GLU A 32 -11.50 13.60 29.05
C GLU A 32 -10.43 14.26 28.16
N LYS A 33 -9.31 13.57 27.96
CA LYS A 33 -8.21 14.08 27.15
C LYS A 33 -8.41 13.76 25.68
N TYR A 34 -8.30 14.81 24.88
CA TYR A 34 -8.27 14.74 23.42
C TYR A 34 -9.52 14.19 22.75
N CYS A 35 -10.58 13.84 23.47
CA CYS A 35 -11.88 13.54 22.87
C CYS A 35 -12.37 14.72 22.02
N LYS A 36 -12.97 14.38 20.89
CA LYS A 36 -13.56 15.31 19.92
C LYS A 36 -15.03 15.00 19.64
N LEU A 37 -15.41 13.73 19.77
CA LEU A 37 -16.78 13.26 19.66
C LEU A 37 -16.94 12.02 20.52
N ALA A 38 -18.06 11.92 21.22
CA ALA A 38 -18.51 10.71 21.87
C ALA A 38 -19.97 10.47 21.47
N ILE A 39 -20.32 9.21 21.26
CA ILE A 39 -21.66 8.76 20.89
C ILE A 39 -22.03 7.60 21.81
N THR A 40 -23.23 7.67 22.36
CA THR A 40 -23.86 6.57 23.10
C THR A 40 -24.97 5.99 22.23
N PHE A 41 -24.99 4.69 22.10
CA PHE A 41 -25.97 3.90 21.38
C PHE A 41 -26.78 3.11 22.40
N GLU A 42 -28.09 3.08 22.24
CA GLU A 42 -29.01 2.25 23.02
C GLU A 42 -29.61 1.22 22.06
N GLY A 43 -29.40 -0.05 22.36
CA GLY A 43 -29.96 -1.17 21.61
C GLY A 43 -31.42 -1.44 21.98
N ASP A 44 -32.15 -2.14 21.12
CA ASP A 44 -33.56 -2.51 21.36
C ASP A 44 -33.75 -3.42 22.58
N ASP A 45 -32.69 -4.12 23.00
CA ASP A 45 -32.60 -4.95 24.20
C ASP A 45 -32.16 -4.18 25.46
N GLY A 46 -31.95 -2.87 25.34
CA GLY A 46 -31.45 -1.99 26.40
C GLY A 46 -29.94 -2.06 26.60
N GLU A 47 -29.19 -2.77 25.73
CA GLU A 47 -27.73 -2.75 25.77
C GLU A 47 -27.20 -1.35 25.40
N ILE A 48 -26.22 -0.87 26.16
CA ILE A 48 -25.60 0.43 25.92
C ILE A 48 -24.22 0.24 25.29
N GLY A 49 -24.07 0.72 24.06
CA GLY A 49 -22.79 0.82 23.37
C GLY A 49 -22.23 2.24 23.45
N GLU A 50 -20.94 2.40 23.72
CA GLU A 50 -20.33 3.72 23.79
C GLU A 50 -19.08 3.80 22.93
N TRP A 51 -19.01 4.83 22.08
CA TRP A 51 -17.91 5.09 21.17
C TRP A 51 -17.37 6.51 21.33
N ALA A 52 -16.06 6.69 21.20
CA ALA A 52 -15.43 8.00 21.23
C ALA A 52 -14.30 8.12 20.21
N PHE A 53 -14.17 9.31 19.60
CA PHE A 53 -13.03 9.69 18.77
C PHE A 53 -12.13 10.67 19.51
N CYS A 54 -10.89 10.26 19.74
CA CYS A 54 -9.85 11.07 20.37
C CYS A 54 -8.79 11.46 19.34
N ASP A 55 -8.36 12.73 19.33
CA ASP A 55 -7.28 13.18 18.46
C ASP A 55 -6.42 14.27 19.11
N PRO A 56 -5.25 13.88 19.67
CA PRO A 56 -4.33 14.81 20.32
C PRO A 56 -3.80 15.92 19.41
N ARG A 57 -3.59 15.64 18.12
CA ARG A 57 -3.01 16.62 17.19
C ARG A 57 -4.07 17.42 16.42
N ARG A 58 -5.35 17.12 16.59
CA ARG A 58 -6.49 17.83 15.96
C ARG A 58 -6.40 17.89 14.42
N LEU A 59 -5.86 16.83 13.83
CA LEU A 59 -5.74 16.66 12.36
C LEU A 59 -6.87 15.83 11.76
N GLY A 60 -7.54 15.00 12.57
CA GLY A 60 -8.75 14.29 12.20
C GLY A 60 -9.89 15.25 11.85
N ARG A 61 -10.82 14.76 11.04
CA ARG A 61 -12.03 15.47 10.65
C ARG A 61 -13.21 14.54 10.87
N ILE A 62 -14.26 15.08 11.46
CA ILE A 62 -15.57 14.45 11.54
C ILE A 62 -16.49 15.35 10.72
N LYS A 63 -17.20 14.75 9.77
CA LYS A 63 -18.14 15.46 8.90
C LYS A 63 -19.50 14.81 9.04
N LEU A 64 -20.51 15.62 9.25
CA LEU A 64 -21.89 15.24 8.98
C LEU A 64 -22.17 15.64 7.53
N VAL A 65 -22.67 14.70 6.74
CA VAL A 65 -22.96 14.90 5.32
C VAL A 65 -24.42 14.54 5.07
N ASP A 66 -25.07 15.35 4.25
CA ASP A 66 -26.43 15.09 3.80
C ASP A 66 -26.33 14.28 2.49
N ALA A 67 -26.41 12.96 2.62
CA ALA A 67 -26.29 12.03 1.51
C ALA A 67 -26.94 10.70 1.86
N ASP A 68 -27.57 10.07 0.87
CA ASP A 68 -28.02 8.69 0.98
C ASP A 68 -26.83 7.73 1.13
N GLU A 69 -27.04 6.61 1.82
CA GLU A 69 -25.98 5.62 2.08
C GLU A 69 -25.31 5.12 0.79
N SER A 70 -26.08 4.90 -0.28
CA SER A 70 -25.57 4.45 -1.58
C SER A 70 -24.68 5.48 -2.28
N GLU A 71 -24.86 6.76 -1.97
CA GLU A 71 -24.13 7.88 -2.60
C GLU A 71 -22.94 8.35 -1.75
N LEU A 72 -22.81 7.88 -0.50
CA LEU A 72 -21.78 8.32 0.44
C LEU A 72 -20.36 8.19 -0.13
N THR A 73 -20.09 7.11 -0.88
CA THR A 73 -18.78 6.88 -1.52
C THR A 73 -18.45 7.86 -2.63
N ARG A 74 -19.44 8.59 -3.16
CA ARG A 74 -19.25 9.63 -4.19
C ARG A 74 -19.11 11.03 -3.60
N VAL A 75 -19.39 11.21 -2.32
CA VAL A 75 -19.32 12.52 -1.66
C VAL A 75 -17.88 12.80 -1.17
N PRO A 76 -17.34 14.01 -1.40
CA PRO A 76 -16.03 14.39 -0.87
C PRO A 76 -15.94 14.31 0.66
N PRO A 77 -14.86 13.73 1.22
CA PRO A 77 -13.62 13.41 0.54
C PRO A 77 -13.55 11.99 -0.04
N LEU A 78 -14.56 11.14 0.18
CA LEU A 78 -14.51 9.73 -0.23
C LEU A 78 -14.53 9.58 -1.75
N GLY A 79 -15.35 10.37 -2.44
CA GLY A 79 -15.46 10.36 -3.90
C GLY A 79 -14.20 10.80 -4.63
N ASP A 80 -13.29 11.49 -3.95
CA ASP A 80 -12.02 11.96 -4.54
C ASP A 80 -10.90 10.93 -4.37
N LEU A 81 -11.12 9.84 -3.63
CA LEU A 81 -10.10 8.86 -3.33
C LEU A 81 -9.79 7.95 -4.53
N GLY A 82 -8.53 7.57 -4.65
CA GLY A 82 -8.09 6.48 -5.52
C GLY A 82 -8.63 5.12 -5.07
N ALA A 83 -8.36 4.09 -5.85
CA ALA A 83 -8.87 2.76 -5.56
C ALA A 83 -8.28 2.16 -4.27
N ASP A 84 -9.10 1.44 -3.51
CA ASP A 84 -8.66 0.74 -2.30
C ASP A 84 -7.87 -0.53 -2.69
N PRO A 85 -6.61 -0.70 -2.24
CA PRO A 85 -5.77 -1.82 -2.64
C PRO A 85 -6.18 -3.18 -2.06
N LEU A 86 -7.07 -3.21 -1.07
CA LEU A 86 -7.64 -4.43 -0.50
C LEU A 86 -8.94 -4.82 -1.21
N LEU A 87 -9.84 -3.85 -1.39
CA LEU A 87 -11.23 -4.10 -1.82
C LEU A 87 -11.44 -3.94 -3.33
N ALA A 88 -10.69 -3.04 -3.98
CA ALA A 88 -10.95 -2.62 -5.36
C ALA A 88 -9.65 -2.40 -6.16
N MET A 89 -8.63 -3.23 -5.91
CA MET A 89 -7.32 -3.09 -6.56
C MET A 89 -7.45 -3.11 -8.09
N PRO A 90 -7.00 -2.06 -8.81
CA PRO A 90 -7.07 -2.02 -10.27
C PRO A 90 -6.22 -3.13 -10.91
N SER A 91 -6.48 -3.40 -12.19
CA SER A 91 -5.61 -4.29 -12.97
C SER A 91 -4.22 -3.68 -13.14
N VAL A 92 -3.26 -4.52 -13.50
CA VAL A 92 -1.89 -4.04 -13.77
C VAL A 92 -1.88 -3.04 -14.93
N ASP A 93 -2.66 -3.29 -15.98
CA ASP A 93 -2.71 -2.40 -17.16
C ASP A 93 -3.36 -1.05 -16.82
N THR A 94 -4.43 -1.05 -15.99
CA THR A 94 -5.02 0.20 -15.50
C THR A 94 -4.03 1.02 -14.65
N LEU A 95 -3.20 0.35 -13.82
CA LEU A 95 -2.14 1.05 -13.10
C LEU A 95 -1.02 1.54 -14.02
N ALA A 96 -0.69 0.80 -15.09
CA ALA A 96 0.30 1.21 -16.08
C ALA A 96 -0.09 2.55 -16.70
N ASP A 97 -1.32 2.63 -17.24
CA ASP A 97 -1.87 3.85 -17.85
C ASP A 97 -1.91 5.03 -16.88
N ALA A 98 -2.23 4.76 -15.61
CA ALA A 98 -2.23 5.77 -14.58
C ALA A 98 -0.80 6.27 -14.29
N PHE A 99 0.17 5.37 -14.16
CA PHE A 99 1.55 5.73 -13.86
C PHE A 99 2.26 6.41 -15.02
N ALA A 100 2.05 5.98 -16.27
CA ALA A 100 2.65 6.55 -17.48
C ALA A 100 2.47 8.08 -17.60
N LYS A 101 1.35 8.60 -17.08
CA LYS A 101 1.01 10.04 -17.13
C LYS A 101 1.73 10.90 -16.07
N ARG A 102 2.35 10.26 -15.06
CA ARG A 102 2.85 10.91 -13.84
C ARG A 102 4.38 10.93 -13.77
N SER A 103 4.98 12.11 -13.88
CA SER A 103 6.43 12.31 -13.74
C SER A 103 6.91 12.39 -12.29
N ALA A 104 5.98 12.46 -11.33
CA ALA A 104 6.32 12.48 -9.92
C ALA A 104 6.95 11.15 -9.48
N PRO A 105 7.82 11.16 -8.45
CA PRO A 105 8.36 9.93 -7.87
C PRO A 105 7.27 8.95 -7.44
N ILE A 106 7.50 7.65 -7.62
CA ILE A 106 6.54 6.59 -7.34
C ILE A 106 6.08 6.62 -5.88
N LYS A 107 6.97 6.93 -4.94
CA LYS A 107 6.59 7.10 -3.53
C LYS A 107 5.60 8.25 -3.34
N ALA A 108 5.77 9.37 -4.05
CA ALA A 108 4.85 10.49 -3.95
C ALA A 108 3.48 10.11 -4.54
N VAL A 109 3.47 9.41 -5.68
CA VAL A 109 2.24 8.93 -6.33
C VAL A 109 1.47 7.93 -5.46
N LEU A 110 2.15 6.98 -4.83
CA LEU A 110 1.50 5.99 -3.95
C LEU A 110 1.02 6.60 -2.62
N LEU A 111 1.49 7.78 -2.25
CA LEU A 111 1.02 8.51 -1.06
C LEU A 111 -0.09 9.52 -1.37
N ASP A 112 -0.35 9.78 -2.64
CA ASP A 112 -1.43 10.65 -3.09
C ASP A 112 -2.76 9.91 -2.98
N GLN A 113 -3.59 10.30 -2.01
CA GLN A 113 -4.85 9.62 -1.72
C GLN A 113 -5.88 9.81 -2.83
N ASN A 114 -5.73 10.85 -3.66
CA ASN A 114 -6.57 11.12 -4.83
C ASN A 114 -5.90 10.60 -6.13
N GLY A 115 -4.80 9.88 -5.97
CA GLY A 115 -4.05 9.26 -7.04
C GLY A 115 -4.69 7.95 -7.52
N PRO A 116 -3.89 7.04 -8.09
CA PRO A 116 -4.39 5.75 -8.55
C PRO A 116 -4.88 4.84 -7.42
N LEU A 117 -4.34 5.02 -6.22
CA LEU A 117 -4.63 4.20 -5.04
C LEU A 117 -4.78 5.10 -3.81
N CYS A 118 -5.60 4.69 -2.85
CA CYS A 118 -5.71 5.33 -1.54
C CYS A 118 -5.32 4.36 -0.39
N GLY A 119 -5.30 4.86 0.85
CA GLY A 119 -5.03 4.05 2.04
C GLY A 119 -3.55 3.74 2.29
N ILE A 120 -2.69 3.87 1.27
CA ILE A 120 -1.24 3.64 1.41
C ILE A 120 -0.59 4.82 2.15
N GLY A 121 0.01 4.52 3.31
CA GLY A 121 0.71 5.46 4.17
C GLY A 121 2.23 5.35 4.10
N ASN A 122 2.94 6.24 4.80
CA ASN A 122 4.40 6.39 4.67
C ASN A 122 5.22 5.14 5.01
N TYR A 123 4.76 4.27 5.92
CA TYR A 123 5.48 3.02 6.19
C TYR A 123 5.16 1.94 5.17
N MET A 124 3.90 1.86 4.72
CA MET A 124 3.47 0.85 3.77
C MET A 124 4.16 1.07 2.44
N VAL A 125 4.27 2.32 1.99
CA VAL A 125 4.97 2.62 0.74
C VAL A 125 6.46 2.23 0.81
N ASP A 126 7.14 2.48 1.94
CA ASP A 126 8.54 2.05 2.10
C ASP A 126 8.64 0.52 2.07
N GLU A 127 7.73 -0.18 2.76
CA GLU A 127 7.70 -1.64 2.78
C GLU A 127 7.41 -2.22 1.39
N ILE A 128 6.37 -1.74 0.71
CA ILE A 128 5.95 -2.15 -0.64
C ILE A 128 7.09 -1.97 -1.63
N LEU A 129 7.74 -0.80 -1.62
CA LEU A 129 8.83 -0.50 -2.54
C LEU A 129 10.09 -1.31 -2.23
N TYR A 130 10.36 -1.62 -0.96
CA TYR A 130 11.42 -2.54 -0.58
C TYR A 130 11.15 -3.96 -1.10
N GLN A 131 9.95 -4.50 -0.85
CA GLN A 131 9.58 -5.84 -1.30
C GLN A 131 9.57 -5.96 -2.82
N ALA A 132 9.22 -4.88 -3.53
CA ALA A 132 9.24 -4.81 -4.99
C ALA A 132 10.62 -4.42 -5.57
N ALA A 133 11.63 -4.20 -4.74
CA ALA A 133 12.97 -3.74 -5.14
C ALA A 133 13.00 -2.44 -5.97
N ILE A 134 12.05 -1.53 -5.73
CA ILE A 134 11.91 -0.26 -6.45
C ILE A 134 12.50 0.88 -5.61
N HIS A 135 13.38 1.69 -6.21
CA HIS A 135 13.86 2.90 -5.58
C HIS A 135 12.74 3.97 -5.49
N PRO A 136 12.49 4.60 -4.32
CA PRO A 136 11.33 5.46 -4.13
C PRO A 136 11.33 6.75 -4.95
N SER A 137 12.50 7.18 -5.43
CA SER A 137 12.61 8.37 -6.29
C SER A 137 12.33 8.09 -7.76
N LEU A 138 12.15 6.83 -8.16
CA LEU A 138 11.86 6.49 -9.56
C LEU A 138 10.58 7.19 -10.03
N PRO A 139 10.58 7.86 -11.20
CA PRO A 139 9.36 8.43 -11.75
C PRO A 139 8.30 7.34 -11.94
N ALA A 140 7.05 7.60 -11.56
CA ALA A 140 5.96 6.64 -11.80
C ALA A 140 5.83 6.32 -13.30
N SER A 141 6.01 7.32 -14.16
CA SER A 141 6.00 7.14 -15.61
C SER A 141 7.12 6.26 -16.15
N TYR A 142 8.21 6.02 -15.39
CA TYR A 142 9.20 5.02 -15.76
C TYR A 142 8.59 3.62 -15.61
N ILE A 143 8.00 3.35 -14.44
CA ILE A 143 7.40 2.04 -14.09
C ILE A 143 6.17 1.73 -14.95
N GLY A 144 5.44 2.77 -15.39
CA GLY A 144 4.28 2.62 -16.26
C GLY A 144 4.59 2.29 -17.73
N GLN A 145 5.87 2.26 -18.14
CA GLN A 145 6.22 1.91 -19.53
C GLN A 145 5.93 0.43 -19.82
N PRO A 146 5.58 0.09 -21.07
CA PRO A 146 5.46 -1.31 -21.51
C PRO A 146 6.73 -2.14 -21.25
N SER A 147 7.91 -1.53 -21.39
CA SER A 147 9.21 -2.18 -21.12
C SER A 147 9.41 -2.59 -19.65
N GLN A 148 8.65 -1.98 -18.73
CA GLN A 148 8.75 -2.20 -17.27
C GLN A 148 7.60 -3.08 -16.74
N ARG A 149 6.95 -3.87 -17.61
CA ARG A 149 5.75 -4.64 -17.26
C ARG A 149 5.94 -5.60 -16.10
N ASP A 150 7.11 -6.24 -16.00
CA ASP A 150 7.44 -7.15 -14.90
C ASP A 150 7.65 -6.40 -13.58
N LEU A 151 8.33 -5.25 -13.62
CA LEU A 151 8.53 -4.39 -12.46
C LEU A 151 7.19 -3.88 -11.91
N LEU A 152 6.28 -3.47 -12.79
CA LEU A 152 4.95 -3.04 -12.43
C LEU A 152 4.09 -4.20 -11.88
N ALA A 153 4.20 -5.39 -12.46
CA ALA A 153 3.52 -6.59 -11.97
C ALA A 153 3.99 -6.96 -10.55
N GLU A 154 5.29 -6.87 -10.29
CA GLU A 154 5.84 -7.10 -8.94
C GLU A 154 5.36 -6.01 -7.97
N LEU A 155 5.39 -4.73 -8.36
CA LEU A 155 4.84 -3.65 -7.53
C LEU A 155 3.38 -3.89 -7.18
N HIS A 156 2.55 -4.24 -8.16
CA HIS A 156 1.13 -4.59 -7.96
C HIS A 156 0.96 -5.73 -6.96
N ALA A 157 1.72 -6.81 -7.14
CA ALA A 157 1.69 -7.96 -6.25
C ALA A 157 2.08 -7.59 -4.82
N GLN A 158 3.12 -6.77 -4.64
CA GLN A 158 3.59 -6.36 -3.32
C GLN A 158 2.67 -5.34 -2.64
N ILE A 159 2.03 -4.44 -3.38
CA ILE A 159 0.95 -3.58 -2.83
C ILE A 159 -0.10 -4.46 -2.17
N ARG A 160 -0.59 -5.48 -2.89
CA ARG A 160 -1.62 -6.38 -2.37
C ARG A 160 -1.11 -7.23 -1.21
N ALA A 161 0.07 -7.82 -1.35
CA ALA A 161 0.64 -8.72 -0.35
C ALA A 161 0.89 -8.01 1.00
N VAL A 162 1.51 -6.83 0.98
CA VAL A 162 1.77 -6.04 2.20
C VAL A 162 0.46 -5.56 2.83
N THR A 163 -0.50 -5.11 2.02
CA THR A 163 -1.83 -4.68 2.52
C THR A 163 -2.56 -5.82 3.21
N VAL A 164 -2.67 -6.97 2.54
CA VAL A 164 -3.32 -8.17 3.10
C VAL A 164 -2.62 -8.65 4.37
N ALA A 165 -1.29 -8.69 4.37
CA ALA A 165 -0.54 -9.12 5.55
C ALA A 165 -0.73 -8.18 6.75
N ALA A 166 -0.79 -6.86 6.52
CA ALA A 166 -1.03 -5.90 7.58
C ALA A 166 -2.45 -6.02 8.16
N VAL A 167 -3.46 -6.21 7.30
CA VAL A 167 -4.87 -6.39 7.70
C VAL A 167 -5.08 -7.72 8.42
N ALA A 168 -4.43 -8.80 7.99
CA ALA A 168 -4.57 -10.14 8.59
C ALA A 168 -4.10 -10.22 10.05
N VAL A 169 -3.37 -9.21 10.54
CA VAL A 169 -2.94 -9.10 11.94
C VAL A 169 -3.52 -7.87 12.63
N ASP A 170 -4.61 -7.31 12.10
CA ASP A 170 -5.31 -6.13 12.63
C ASP A 170 -4.38 -4.92 12.80
N ALA A 171 -3.43 -4.78 11.86
CA ALA A 171 -2.36 -3.80 11.93
C ALA A 171 -1.53 -3.85 13.24
N ASN A 172 -1.47 -5.00 13.92
CA ASN A 172 -0.57 -5.19 15.05
C ASN A 172 0.88 -5.28 14.55
N ALA A 173 1.62 -4.19 14.74
CA ALA A 173 3.00 -4.04 14.31
C ALA A 173 3.98 -5.07 14.91
N GLU A 174 3.67 -5.65 16.07
CA GLU A 174 4.49 -6.71 16.69
C GLU A 174 4.37 -8.01 15.90
N ARG A 175 3.21 -8.25 15.30
CA ARG A 175 2.90 -9.46 14.51
C ARG A 175 3.28 -9.36 13.04
N PHE A 176 3.74 -8.20 12.56
CA PHE A 176 4.34 -8.11 11.23
C PHE A 176 5.57 -9.01 11.12
N PRO A 177 5.86 -9.58 9.94
CA PRO A 177 7.03 -10.41 9.72
C PRO A 177 8.34 -9.74 10.16
N ASP A 178 9.25 -10.52 10.72
CA ASP A 178 10.51 -10.01 11.29
C ASP A 178 11.48 -9.48 10.24
N ASN A 179 11.34 -9.94 9.00
CA ASN A 179 12.14 -9.49 7.86
C ASN A 179 11.57 -8.25 7.15
N TRP A 180 10.48 -7.67 7.66
CA TRP A 180 9.94 -6.43 7.08
C TRP A 180 10.85 -5.24 7.39
N LEU A 181 11.05 -4.37 6.38
CA LEU A 181 11.74 -3.10 6.53
C LEU A 181 11.12 -2.25 7.65
N PHE A 182 9.81 -2.39 7.88
CA PHE A 182 9.09 -1.80 9.00
C PHE A 182 9.80 -1.99 10.35
N LYS A 183 10.42 -3.14 10.63
CA LYS A 183 11.08 -3.38 11.93
C LYS A 183 12.37 -2.56 12.09
N PHE A 184 12.97 -2.12 10.99
CA PHE A 184 14.30 -1.50 10.94
C PHE A 184 14.29 -0.03 10.50
N ARG A 185 13.22 0.45 9.85
CA ARG A 185 13.14 1.81 9.30
C ARG A 185 13.24 2.95 10.32
N TRP A 186 13.09 2.66 11.61
CA TRP A 186 13.00 3.64 12.68
C TRP A 186 14.38 4.11 13.16
N GLY A 187 14.46 5.34 13.68
CA GLY A 187 15.69 5.85 14.30
C GLY A 187 16.82 6.19 13.31
N LYS A 188 16.50 6.48 12.04
CA LYS A 188 17.48 6.84 10.99
C LYS A 188 18.60 5.79 10.82
N GLY A 189 18.25 4.50 10.86
CA GLY A 189 19.22 3.42 10.69
C GLY A 189 20.13 3.19 11.91
N LYS A 190 19.86 3.86 13.04
CA LYS A 190 20.61 3.69 14.29
C LYS A 190 19.74 3.10 15.38
N LYS A 191 20.24 2.05 16.05
CA LYS A 191 19.66 1.50 17.28
C LYS A 191 20.70 1.56 18.38
N LYS A 192 20.44 2.32 19.44
CA LYS A 192 21.40 2.57 20.54
C LYS A 192 22.77 3.08 20.04
N GLY A 193 22.78 3.93 19.01
CA GLY A 193 24.01 4.53 18.48
C GLY A 193 24.83 3.67 17.51
N LYS A 194 24.47 2.39 17.30
CA LYS A 194 25.11 1.52 16.30
C LYS A 194 24.31 1.51 15.01
N GLU A 195 25.01 1.42 13.88
CA GLU A 195 24.39 1.14 12.59
C GLU A 195 23.65 -0.19 12.64
N VAL A 196 22.44 -0.19 12.08
CA VAL A 196 21.61 -1.37 11.97
C VAL A 196 21.80 -1.95 10.58
N LEU A 197 22.57 -3.03 10.50
CA LEU A 197 22.65 -3.83 9.28
C LEU A 197 21.34 -4.61 9.12
N PHE A 198 20.76 -4.50 7.93
CA PHE A 198 19.54 -5.20 7.55
C PHE A 198 19.91 -6.53 6.92
N LEU A 199 19.41 -7.63 7.48
CA LEU A 199 19.64 -8.98 6.97
C LEU A 199 18.71 -9.26 5.80
N LEU A 200 19.27 -9.55 4.64
CA LEU A 200 18.55 -9.91 3.44
C LEU A 200 18.20 -11.41 3.45
N PRO A 201 17.17 -11.84 2.69
CA PRO A 201 16.76 -13.24 2.64
C PRO A 201 17.86 -14.21 2.16
N ASP A 202 18.85 -13.71 1.41
CA ASP A 202 20.00 -14.48 0.94
C ASP A 202 21.12 -14.65 1.99
N GLY A 203 20.91 -14.11 3.20
CA GLY A 203 21.87 -14.14 4.30
C GLY A 203 22.90 -13.01 4.26
N SER A 204 22.91 -12.19 3.20
CA SER A 204 23.79 -11.01 3.13
C SER A 204 23.21 -9.84 3.93
N THR A 205 24.04 -8.84 4.22
CA THR A 205 23.59 -7.62 4.92
C THR A 205 23.63 -6.40 4.02
N SER A 206 22.72 -5.45 4.27
CA SER A 206 22.67 -4.13 3.61
C SER A 206 22.55 -3.02 4.66
N SER A 207 23.07 -1.84 4.34
CA SER A 207 22.74 -0.61 5.04
C SER A 207 21.30 -0.18 4.75
N ILE A 208 20.74 0.60 5.68
CA ILE A 208 19.50 1.34 5.47
C ILE A 208 19.83 2.82 5.45
N SER A 209 19.61 3.46 4.31
CA SER A 209 19.70 4.91 4.17
C SER A 209 18.34 5.59 4.32
N HIS A 210 18.35 6.89 4.58
CA HIS A 210 17.13 7.70 4.65
C HIS A 210 17.25 8.91 3.73
N LEU A 211 16.30 9.07 2.82
CA LEU A 211 16.21 10.26 1.97
C LEU A 211 14.79 10.80 1.88
N THR A 212 14.67 12.08 1.55
CA THR A 212 13.38 12.75 1.43
C THR A 212 12.88 12.68 0.00
N VAL A 213 11.75 12.00 -0.22
CA VAL A 213 11.03 11.96 -1.51
C VAL A 213 9.66 12.59 -1.34
N GLY A 214 9.33 13.57 -2.19
CA GLY A 214 8.02 14.24 -2.13
C GLY A 214 7.72 14.85 -0.75
N GLY A 215 8.73 15.45 -0.11
CA GLY A 215 8.62 16.05 1.23
C GLY A 215 8.49 15.05 2.38
N ARG A 216 8.68 13.75 2.14
CA ARG A 216 8.56 12.70 3.17
C ARG A 216 9.79 11.81 3.23
N THR A 217 10.24 11.50 4.45
CA THR A 217 11.38 10.60 4.68
C THR A 217 11.03 9.17 4.26
N SER A 218 11.97 8.52 3.56
CA SER A 218 11.92 7.14 3.08
C SER A 218 13.09 6.39 3.66
N ALA A 219 12.84 5.19 4.20
CA ALA A 219 13.91 4.23 4.48
C ALA A 219 14.16 3.39 3.23
N ILE A 220 15.42 3.15 2.90
CA ILE A 220 15.83 2.47 1.67
C ILE A 220 16.87 1.42 2.02
N VAL A 221 16.72 0.22 1.46
CA VAL A 221 17.72 -0.85 1.57
C VAL A 221 18.66 -0.76 0.36
N ASP A 222 19.85 -0.19 0.58
CA ASP A 222 20.73 0.30 -0.49
C ASP A 222 21.15 -0.77 -1.52
N LYS A 223 21.32 -2.03 -1.09
CA LYS A 223 21.68 -3.13 -2.00
C LYS A 223 20.52 -3.59 -2.89
N VAL A 224 19.28 -3.34 -2.47
CA VAL A 224 18.07 -3.87 -3.13
C VAL A 224 17.44 -2.82 -4.03
N GLN A 225 17.25 -1.62 -3.50
CA GLN A 225 16.53 -0.55 -4.18
C GLN A 225 17.51 0.34 -4.93
N LYS A 226 17.94 -0.10 -6.11
CA LYS A 226 18.86 0.66 -6.96
C LYS A 226 18.09 1.46 -8.02
N LEU A 227 18.69 2.57 -8.46
CA LEU A 227 18.21 3.25 -9.66
C LEU A 227 18.61 2.43 -10.90
N PRO A 228 17.72 2.26 -11.88
CA PRO A 228 18.04 1.63 -13.16
C PRO A 228 19.09 2.40 -13.93
N GLU A 229 19.95 1.67 -14.66
CA GLU A 229 21.04 2.26 -15.45
C GLU A 229 20.54 3.10 -16.64
N ASP A 230 19.37 2.76 -17.19
CA ASP A 230 18.75 3.45 -18.32
C ASP A 230 17.91 4.67 -17.92
N LEU A 231 17.84 4.99 -16.62
CA LEU A 231 16.98 6.06 -16.10
C LEU A 231 17.32 7.43 -16.71
N ASP A 232 18.61 7.75 -16.87
CA ASP A 232 19.03 9.05 -17.43
C ASP A 232 18.61 9.19 -18.89
N ALA A 233 18.72 8.11 -19.68
CA ALA A 233 18.24 8.08 -21.07
C ALA A 233 16.71 8.26 -21.15
N PHE A 234 15.98 7.61 -20.23
CA PHE A 234 14.54 7.82 -20.10
C PHE A 234 14.21 9.28 -19.78
N LEU A 235 14.90 9.88 -18.81
CA LEU A 235 14.66 11.26 -18.37
C LEU A 235 14.98 12.29 -19.47
N ALA A 236 15.96 12.01 -20.32
CA ALA A 236 16.31 12.86 -21.47
C ALA A 236 15.26 12.87 -22.59
N THR A 237 14.42 11.83 -22.69
CA THR A 237 13.42 11.69 -23.75
C THR A 237 12.24 12.65 -23.52
N PRO A 238 11.77 13.47 -24.49
CA PRO A 238 10.64 14.38 -24.28
C PRO A 238 9.34 13.68 -23.85
N LYS A 239 8.57 14.27 -22.94
CA LYS A 239 7.33 13.66 -22.41
C LYS A 239 6.29 13.32 -23.50
N ARG A 240 6.23 14.11 -24.58
CA ARG A 240 5.35 13.86 -25.74
C ARG A 240 5.74 12.62 -26.55
N SER A 241 7.04 12.33 -26.70
CA SER A 241 7.48 11.16 -27.47
C SER A 241 7.34 9.85 -26.70
N ARG A 242 7.37 9.89 -25.36
CA ARG A 242 7.14 8.72 -24.49
C ARG A 242 5.73 8.15 -24.69
N ILE A 243 4.71 9.01 -24.77
CA ILE A 243 3.31 8.61 -24.96
C ILE A 243 3.04 8.13 -26.40
N ALA A 244 3.77 8.66 -27.39
CA ALA A 244 3.60 8.25 -28.79
C ALA A 244 4.19 6.86 -29.07
N ALA A 245 5.32 6.51 -28.45
CA ALA A 245 5.89 5.16 -28.54
C ALA A 245 4.97 4.07 -27.95
N ASP A 246 4.12 4.43 -26.97
CA ASP A 246 3.14 3.52 -26.35
C ASP A 246 1.98 3.17 -27.29
N LEU A 247 1.72 3.95 -28.36
CA LEU A 247 0.60 3.73 -29.30
C LEU A 247 0.99 2.96 -30.57
N ASP A 248 2.27 2.96 -30.94
CA ASP A 248 2.75 2.26 -32.16
C ASP A 248 3.04 0.77 -31.92
N GLY A 249 3.09 0.30 -30.66
CA GLY A 249 3.32 -1.10 -30.30
C GLY A 249 2.16 -2.06 -30.62
N ASP A 250 0.99 -1.54 -31.00
CA ASP A 250 -0.26 -2.32 -31.18
C ASP A 250 -0.69 -2.47 -32.65
N LYS A 251 0.21 -2.21 -33.61
CA LYS A 251 -0.04 -2.39 -35.05
C LYS A 251 0.91 -3.39 -35.69
N ALA A 252 0.76 -4.67 -35.33
CA ALA A 252 1.20 -5.78 -36.16
C ALA A 252 0.41 -7.05 -35.82
N VAL A 253 -0.85 -7.10 -36.22
CA VAL A 253 -1.51 -8.39 -36.50
C VAL A 253 -2.22 -8.29 -37.84
N ASP A 254 -1.71 -9.13 -38.73
CA ASP A 254 -2.05 -9.28 -40.12
C ASP A 254 -3.53 -9.58 -40.30
N ALA A 255 -4.24 -8.69 -41.00
CA ALA A 255 -5.63 -8.86 -41.35
C ALA A 255 -5.71 -9.69 -42.64
N GLN A 256 -5.67 -11.02 -42.52
CA GLN A 256 -6.11 -11.91 -43.60
C GLN A 256 -6.60 -13.26 -43.08
N GLN A 257 -7.89 -13.50 -43.32
CA GLN A 257 -8.60 -14.79 -43.36
C GLN A 257 -8.82 -15.52 -42.01
N LEU A 258 -10.08 -15.60 -41.55
CA LEU A 258 -10.98 -16.73 -41.89
C LEU A 258 -12.39 -16.51 -41.32
N VAL A 259 -13.35 -16.98 -42.11
CA VAL A 259 -14.79 -16.89 -41.97
C VAL A 259 -15.31 -18.08 -41.15
N GLY A 260 -16.32 -17.85 -40.29
CA GLY A 260 -17.25 -18.90 -39.85
C GLY A 260 -17.50 -19.00 -38.34
N GLY A 261 -18.71 -18.63 -37.90
CA GLY A 261 -19.40 -19.34 -36.80
C GLY A 261 -20.25 -20.50 -37.37
N PRO A 262 -20.98 -21.30 -36.56
CA PRO A 262 -21.42 -21.03 -35.18
C PRO A 262 -21.36 -22.22 -34.17
N ASP A 263 -21.76 -21.88 -32.93
CA ASP A 263 -22.53 -22.64 -31.93
C ASP A 263 -21.84 -23.42 -30.78
N PRO A 264 -22.41 -23.39 -29.55
CA PRO A 264 -21.79 -23.77 -28.29
C PRO A 264 -22.18 -25.19 -27.87
N THR A 265 -21.32 -25.87 -27.10
CA THR A 265 -21.71 -26.83 -26.04
C THR A 265 -20.47 -27.44 -25.38
N ALA A 266 -20.58 -27.65 -24.07
CA ALA A 266 -19.89 -28.64 -23.21
C ALA A 266 -19.01 -28.08 -22.06
N PRO A 267 -18.99 -28.78 -20.89
CA PRO A 267 -18.95 -28.16 -19.58
C PRO A 267 -17.55 -28.11 -18.93
N GLY A 268 -17.42 -27.18 -17.97
CA GLY A 268 -16.18 -26.90 -17.24
C GLY A 268 -15.70 -28.02 -16.32
N SER A 269 -14.38 -28.18 -16.28
CA SER A 269 -13.67 -28.98 -15.27
C SER A 269 -13.34 -28.15 -14.02
N PRO A 270 -13.39 -28.74 -12.81
CA PRO A 270 -13.24 -27.99 -11.56
C PRO A 270 -11.78 -27.57 -11.30
N ARG A 271 -11.56 -26.26 -11.18
CA ARG A 271 -10.25 -25.68 -10.82
C ARG A 271 -9.99 -25.88 -9.32
N LYS A 272 -9.01 -26.71 -8.97
CA LYS A 272 -8.51 -26.92 -7.59
C LYS A 272 -8.09 -25.58 -6.95
N LYS A 273 -8.68 -25.24 -5.81
CA LYS A 273 -8.23 -24.15 -4.93
C LYS A 273 -6.79 -24.40 -4.46
N ARG A 274 -5.85 -23.53 -4.82
CA ARG A 274 -4.50 -23.50 -4.23
C ARG A 274 -4.53 -22.65 -2.97
N LYS A 275 -4.10 -23.22 -1.84
CA LYS A 275 -3.84 -22.49 -0.59
C LYS A 275 -2.69 -21.50 -0.82
N PRO A 276 -2.75 -20.26 -0.27
CA PRO A 276 -1.65 -19.33 -0.35
C PRO A 276 -0.46 -19.87 0.45
N GLY A 277 0.69 -20.02 -0.23
CA GLY A 277 1.97 -20.34 0.40
C GLY A 277 2.61 -19.08 1.01
N PRO A 278 3.75 -19.24 1.72
CA PRO A 278 4.46 -18.12 2.32
C PRO A 278 4.88 -17.09 1.26
N VAL A 279 4.67 -15.81 1.57
CA VAL A 279 5.02 -14.66 0.73
C VAL A 279 6.53 -14.53 0.70
N THR A 280 7.14 -14.94 -0.41
CA THR A 280 8.55 -14.65 -0.72
C THR A 280 8.62 -14.10 -2.14
N SER A 281 9.26 -12.95 -2.32
CA SER A 281 9.44 -12.30 -3.62
C SER A 281 10.09 -13.23 -4.66
N PRO A 282 9.67 -13.21 -5.94
CA PRO A 282 10.21 -14.06 -7.01
C PRO A 282 11.71 -13.86 -7.29
N HIS A 283 12.28 -12.73 -6.86
CA HIS A 283 13.72 -12.44 -7.04
C HIS A 283 14.65 -13.29 -6.18
N PHE A 284 14.12 -14.02 -5.19
CA PHE A 284 14.89 -14.91 -4.32
C PHE A 284 14.57 -16.37 -4.67
N LYS A 285 15.36 -16.97 -5.57
CA LYS A 285 15.25 -18.41 -5.87
C LYS A 285 15.50 -19.23 -4.60
N LYS A 286 14.65 -20.25 -4.39
CA LYS A 286 14.66 -21.22 -3.28
C LYS A 286 16.07 -21.60 -2.82
N ALA A 287 16.45 -21.18 -1.61
CA ALA A 287 17.60 -21.75 -0.91
C ALA A 287 17.30 -23.22 -0.58
N LYS A 288 18.19 -24.14 -0.99
CA LYS A 288 18.14 -25.55 -0.64
C LYS A 288 18.20 -25.70 0.88
N LYS A 289 17.29 -26.51 1.43
CA LYS A 289 17.34 -27.00 2.81
C LYS A 289 18.69 -27.71 3.01
N VAL A 290 19.52 -27.20 3.91
CA VAL A 290 20.61 -27.98 4.50
C VAL A 290 19.98 -28.74 5.67
N THR A 291 20.11 -30.06 5.62
CA THR A 291 19.68 -31.04 6.64
C THR A 291 20.36 -30.81 7.97
#